data_AF-J0NHV3-F1
#
_entry.id   AF-J0NHV3-F1
#
_cell.length_a   1.000
_cell.length_b   1.000
_cell.length_c   1.000
_cell.angle_alpha   90.00
_cell.angle_beta   90.00
_cell.angle_gamma   90.00
#
_symmetry.space_group_name_H-M   'P 1'
#
loop_
_entity.id
_entity.type
_entity.pdbx_description
1 polymer ?
#
loop_
_entity_poly.entity_id
_entity_poly.type
_entity_poly.pdbx_seq_one_letter_code
_entity_poly.pdbx_strand_id
1 'polypeptide(L)'
;MSEKHPAAQIDVDATLVNVHSDKEGAAPTFKKGSGYHPLTAWIDHGTGQGGGECAVIMLRPGNAGSNTAADHVEIIRRALDQAGLGPRPGRRVLVRIDGAGGTKETIEFLARRRVSYSVGFPLPDHTPQIHGHHPRSRLDPRVQHRR
;
A
#
# COMPACT_ATOMS: atom_id res chain seq x y z
N MET A 1 -17.54 4.89 -23.52
CA MET A 1 -16.07 4.86 -23.42
C MET A 1 -15.70 3.74 -22.47
N SER A 2 -15.12 2.64 -22.96
CA SER A 2 -14.70 1.52 -22.11
C SER A 2 -13.51 1.98 -21.26
N GLU A 3 -13.71 2.01 -19.95
CA GLU A 3 -12.66 2.29 -18.98
C GLU A 3 -11.62 1.17 -19.10
N LYS A 4 -10.45 1.47 -19.67
CA LYS A 4 -9.36 0.49 -19.78
C LYS A 4 -8.86 0.22 -18.37
N HIS A 5 -9.31 -0.89 -17.77
CA HIS A 5 -8.77 -1.39 -16.52
C HIS A 5 -7.23 -1.48 -16.61
N PRO A 6 -6.52 -1.23 -15.50
CA PRO A 6 -5.08 -1.39 -15.46
C PRO A 6 -4.70 -2.81 -15.92
N ALA A 7 -3.67 -2.90 -16.74
CA ALA A 7 -3.17 -4.17 -17.26
C ALA A 7 -2.41 -4.98 -16.20
N ALA A 8 -2.02 -4.35 -15.09
CA ALA A 8 -1.49 -5.02 -13.90
C ALA A 8 -1.80 -4.22 -12.64
N GLN A 9 -2.06 -4.93 -11.54
CA GLN A 9 -2.23 -4.38 -10.21
C GLN A 9 -1.11 -4.90 -9.31
N ILE A 10 -0.54 -4.02 -8.48
CA ILE A 10 0.47 -4.35 -7.49
C ILE A 10 -0.10 -4.01 -6.12
N ASP A 11 -0.27 -5.01 -5.28
CA ASP A 11 -0.76 -4.86 -3.91
C ASP A 11 0.41 -4.95 -2.94
N VAL A 12 0.62 -3.88 -2.17
CA VAL A 12 1.65 -3.80 -1.14
C VAL A 12 1.00 -3.82 0.23
N ASP A 13 1.39 -4.79 1.04
CA ASP A 13 0.91 -4.92 2.41
C ASP A 13 1.97 -5.47 3.35
N ALA A 14 1.89 -5.09 4.63
CA ALA A 14 2.77 -5.57 5.67
C ALA A 14 2.02 -6.55 6.59
N THR A 15 2.64 -7.70 6.86
CA THR A 15 2.04 -8.73 7.72
C THR A 15 2.91 -8.97 8.94
N LEU A 16 2.30 -9.30 10.08
CA LEU A 16 3.02 -9.70 11.27
C LEU A 16 3.18 -11.21 11.30
N VAL A 17 4.42 -11.68 11.40
CA VAL A 17 4.76 -13.09 11.57
C VAL A 17 5.26 -13.26 13.00
N ASN A 18 4.41 -13.80 13.86
CA ASN A 18 4.76 -14.04 15.25
C ASN A 18 5.74 -15.22 15.34
N VAL A 19 6.75 -15.09 16.21
CA VAL A 19 7.66 -16.17 16.55
C VAL A 19 7.91 -16.20 18.06
N HIS A 20 8.19 -17.38 18.58
CA HIS A 20 8.49 -17.61 20.00
C HIS A 20 9.97 -17.93 20.20
N SER A 21 10.85 -17.21 19.51
CA SER A 21 12.30 -17.41 19.54
C SER A 21 13.05 -16.11 19.38
N ASP A 22 14.17 -15.95 20.07
CA ASP A 22 15.04 -14.76 20.02
C ASP A 22 16.01 -14.78 18.83
N LYS A 23 15.49 -15.15 17.66
CA LYS A 23 16.27 -15.14 16.41
C LYS A 23 16.53 -13.70 15.97
N GLU A 24 17.60 -13.52 15.18
CA GLU A 24 17.92 -12.23 14.61
C GLU A 24 16.71 -11.61 13.88
N GLY A 25 16.41 -10.35 14.20
CA GLY A 25 15.28 -9.60 13.66
C GLY A 25 13.92 -9.91 14.31
N ALA A 26 13.79 -10.96 15.14
CA ALA A 26 12.60 -11.15 15.95
C ALA A 26 12.55 -10.06 17.03
N ALA A 27 11.56 -9.17 16.93
CA ALA A 27 11.46 -8.00 17.79
C ALA A 27 10.01 -7.74 18.23
N PRO A 28 9.80 -6.98 19.32
CA PRO A 28 8.46 -6.58 19.75
C PRO A 28 7.67 -5.91 18.61
N THR A 29 6.40 -6.30 18.46
CA THR A 29 5.52 -5.78 17.41
C THR A 29 4.51 -4.78 17.99
N PHE A 30 3.95 -3.92 17.13
CA PHE A 30 2.90 -2.99 17.53
C PHE A 30 1.66 -3.69 18.14
N LYS A 31 1.37 -4.94 17.73
CA LYS A 31 0.28 -5.76 18.29
C LYS A 31 0.66 -6.47 19.59
N LYS A 32 1.72 -6.02 20.28
CA LYS A 32 2.20 -6.58 21.56
C LYS A 32 2.63 -8.05 21.50
N GLY A 33 3.01 -8.51 20.31
CA GLY A 33 3.67 -9.82 20.11
C GLY A 33 5.18 -9.65 19.92
N SER A 34 5.86 -10.73 19.53
CA SER A 34 7.25 -10.71 19.07
C SER A 34 7.35 -11.43 17.73
N GLY A 35 8.13 -10.87 16.81
CA GLY A 35 8.51 -11.55 15.58
C GLY A 35 8.94 -10.61 14.48
N TYR A 36 8.40 -10.81 13.27
CA TYR A 36 8.78 -10.08 12.07
C TYR A 36 7.62 -9.26 11.51
N HIS A 37 7.96 -8.21 10.76
CA HIS A 37 6.99 -7.35 10.09
C HIS A 37 7.30 -7.25 8.59
N PRO A 38 7.37 -8.37 7.85
CA PRO A 38 7.71 -8.34 6.43
C PRO A 38 6.75 -7.45 5.63
N LEU A 39 7.32 -6.74 4.65
CA LEU A 39 6.55 -6.03 3.63
C LEU A 39 6.49 -6.93 2.39
N THR A 40 5.31 -7.08 1.82
CA THR A 40 5.09 -7.96 0.67
C THR A 40 4.48 -7.19 -0.49
N ALA A 41 4.82 -7.62 -1.71
CA ALA A 41 4.22 -7.10 -2.94
C ALA A 41 3.71 -8.26 -3.79
N TRP A 42 2.46 -8.13 -4.24
CA TRP A 42 1.74 -9.14 -5.01
C TRP A 42 1.30 -8.54 -6.33
N ILE A 43 1.46 -9.27 -7.44
CA ILE A 43 1.10 -8.79 -8.78
C ILE A 43 -0.09 -9.57 -9.30
N ASP A 44 -1.14 -8.87 -9.70
CA ASP A 44 -2.23 -9.43 -10.51
C ASP A 44 -2.13 -8.85 -11.92
N HIS A 45 -1.94 -9.72 -12.92
CA HIS A 45 -1.82 -9.34 -14.33
C HIS A 45 -3.18 -9.13 -15.03
N GLY A 46 -4.29 -9.08 -14.29
CA GLY A 46 -5.59 -8.67 -14.80
C GLY A 46 -6.26 -9.69 -15.73
N THR A 47 -5.80 -10.95 -15.73
CA THR A 47 -6.42 -12.04 -16.51
C THR A 47 -7.72 -12.53 -15.88
N GLY A 48 -8.05 -12.07 -14.67
CA GLY A 48 -9.28 -12.44 -13.94
C GLY A 48 -9.29 -13.89 -13.42
N GLN A 49 -8.15 -14.58 -13.49
CA GLN A 49 -8.04 -16.02 -13.22
C GLN A 49 -7.08 -16.38 -12.07
N GLY A 50 -6.69 -15.43 -11.21
CA GLY A 50 -5.77 -15.71 -10.10
C GLY A 50 -5.90 -14.76 -8.92
N GLY A 51 -5.31 -15.15 -7.78
CA GLY A 51 -5.27 -14.35 -6.54
C GLY A 51 -4.09 -13.37 -6.45
N GLY A 52 -3.39 -13.15 -7.57
CA GLY A 52 -2.10 -12.47 -7.63
C GLY A 52 -0.92 -13.39 -7.29
N GLU A 53 0.22 -13.17 -7.92
CA GLU A 53 1.47 -13.87 -7.64
C GLU A 53 2.35 -13.08 -6.67
N CYS A 54 3.04 -13.77 -5.76
CA CYS A 54 3.97 -13.12 -4.85
C CYS A 54 5.22 -12.69 -5.62
N ALA A 55 5.45 -11.38 -5.72
CA ALA A 55 6.60 -10.83 -6.43
C ALA A 55 7.78 -10.57 -5.51
N VAL A 56 7.51 -10.04 -4.31
CA VAL A 56 8.56 -9.65 -3.37
C VAL A 56 8.11 -9.90 -1.94
N ILE A 57 8.98 -10.50 -1.14
CA ILE A 57 8.90 -10.52 0.33
C ILE A 57 10.16 -9.84 0.85
N MET A 58 10.00 -8.69 1.48
CA MET A 58 11.06 -7.98 2.18
C MET A 58 10.99 -8.33 3.66
N LEU A 59 11.94 -9.11 4.14
CA LEU A 59 12.04 -9.42 5.57
C LEU A 59 12.44 -8.17 6.34
N ARG A 60 11.69 -7.86 7.39
CA ARG A 60 11.94 -6.71 8.28
C ARG A 60 11.71 -7.12 9.73
N PRO A 61 12.42 -6.51 10.68
CA PRO A 61 12.23 -6.82 12.09
C PRO A 61 10.82 -6.45 12.57
N GLY A 62 10.35 -7.09 13.65
CA GLY A 62 8.99 -6.91 14.16
C GLY A 62 8.64 -5.47 14.58
N ASN A 63 9.65 -4.68 14.91
CA ASN A 63 9.52 -3.26 15.27
C ASN A 63 9.72 -2.31 14.07
N ALA A 64 9.82 -2.82 12.83
CA ALA A 64 9.92 -1.99 11.65
C ALA A 64 8.67 -1.11 11.48
N GLY A 65 8.87 0.17 11.16
CA GLY A 65 7.79 1.12 10.97
C GLY A 65 6.93 0.75 9.76
N SER A 66 5.60 0.74 9.93
CA SER A 66 4.65 0.48 8.82
C SER A 66 4.82 1.49 7.68
N ASN A 67 5.14 2.74 8.02
CA ASN A 67 5.11 3.87 7.10
C ASN A 67 6.51 4.23 6.54
N THR A 68 7.50 3.35 6.72
CA THR A 68 8.89 3.62 6.33
C THR A 68 8.98 3.79 4.82
N ALA A 69 9.08 5.03 4.35
CA ALA A 69 9.01 5.34 2.92
C ALA A 69 10.10 4.65 2.10
N ALA A 70 11.30 4.47 2.67
CA ALA A 70 12.38 3.75 2.01
C ALA A 70 11.99 2.30 1.66
N ASP A 71 11.32 1.59 2.58
CA ASP A 71 10.86 0.21 2.38
C ASP A 71 9.79 0.15 1.28
N HIS A 72 8.82 1.07 1.32
CA HIS A 72 7.77 1.16 0.30
C HIS A 72 8.35 1.44 -1.08
N VAL A 73 9.24 2.42 -1.19
CA VAL A 73 9.90 2.76 -2.44
C VAL A 73 10.69 1.56 -2.97
N GLU A 74 11.44 0.88 -2.11
CA GLU A 74 12.25 -0.28 -2.50
C GLU A 74 11.39 -1.47 -2.95
N ILE A 75 10.35 -1.82 -2.20
CA ILE A 75 9.50 -2.96 -2.57
C ILE A 75 8.74 -2.69 -3.87
N ILE A 76 8.28 -1.45 -4.11
CA ILE A 76 7.60 -1.07 -5.35
C ILE A 76 8.58 -1.14 -6.53
N ARG A 77 9.84 -0.72 -6.36
CA ARG A 77 10.87 -0.89 -7.41
C ARG A 77 11.04 -2.36 -7.77
N ARG A 78 11.28 -3.20 -6.76
CA ARG A 78 11.48 -4.64 -6.96
C ARG A 78 10.26 -5.29 -7.62
N ALA A 79 9.05 -4.93 -7.22
CA ALA A 79 7.82 -5.45 -7.82
C ALA A 79 7.65 -5.01 -9.29
N LEU A 80 7.94 -3.75 -9.62
CA LEU A 80 7.93 -3.28 -11.01
C LEU A 80 8.96 -4.02 -11.88
N ASP A 81 10.16 -4.27 -11.33
CA ASP A 81 11.20 -5.01 -12.03
C ASP A 81 10.79 -6.48 -12.24
N GLN A 82 10.19 -7.13 -11.23
CA GLN A 82 9.64 -8.50 -11.35
C GLN A 82 8.52 -8.59 -12.39
N ALA A 83 7.68 -7.56 -12.51
CA ALA A 83 6.64 -7.49 -13.53
C ALA A 83 7.19 -7.31 -14.97
N GLY A 84 8.51 -7.18 -15.15
CA GLY A 84 9.13 -6.88 -16.45
C GLY A 84 8.77 -5.48 -16.96
N LEU A 85 8.40 -4.58 -16.05
CA LEU A 85 7.94 -3.24 -16.40
C LEU A 85 9.10 -2.26 -16.34
N GLY A 86 9.31 -1.53 -17.43
CA GLY A 86 10.32 -0.46 -17.48
C GLY A 86 10.08 0.64 -16.44
N PRO A 87 11.00 1.61 -16.30
CA PRO A 87 11.02 2.57 -15.20
C PRO A 87 9.80 3.52 -15.14
N ARG A 88 8.97 3.56 -16.19
CA ARG A 88 7.76 4.37 -16.28
C ARG A 88 6.67 3.59 -17.05
N PRO A 89 6.04 2.59 -16.43
CA PRO A 89 5.04 1.76 -17.12
C PRO A 89 3.73 2.51 -17.41
N GLY A 90 3.59 3.72 -16.87
CA GLY A 90 2.43 4.58 -17.08
C GLY A 90 1.21 4.10 -16.31
N ARG A 91 0.06 4.71 -16.63
CA ARG A 91 -1.21 4.54 -15.87
C ARG A 91 -1.87 3.18 -16.04
N ARG A 92 -1.25 2.27 -16.79
CA ARG A 92 -1.68 0.87 -16.96
C ARG A 92 -1.37 0.00 -15.75
N VAL A 93 -0.56 0.49 -14.82
CA VAL A 93 -0.23 -0.21 -13.58
C VAL A 93 -0.89 0.52 -12.43
N LEU A 94 -1.62 -0.21 -11.60
CA LEU A 94 -2.19 0.30 -10.36
C LEU A 94 -1.40 -0.23 -9.17
N VAL A 95 -0.77 0.65 -8.38
CA VAL A 95 -0.19 0.27 -7.09
C VAL A 95 -1.18 0.59 -5.98
N ARG A 96 -1.59 -0.41 -5.19
CA ARG A 96 -2.43 -0.22 -4.02
C ARG A 96 -1.63 -0.47 -2.75
N ILE A 97 -1.79 0.44 -1.80
CA ILE A 97 -1.18 0.36 -0.47
C ILE A 97 -2.26 0.79 0.52
N ASP A 98 -2.31 0.18 1.69
CA ASP A 98 -3.23 0.62 2.73
C ASP A 98 -2.78 1.99 3.35
N GLY A 99 -3.24 2.30 4.56
CA GLY A 99 -2.85 3.53 5.26
C GLY A 99 -1.34 3.74 5.42
N ALA A 100 -0.54 2.66 5.39
CA ALA A 100 0.89 2.71 5.56
C ALA A 100 1.63 3.36 4.38
N GLY A 101 1.02 3.36 3.18
CA GLY A 101 1.59 3.97 1.98
C GLY A 101 1.39 5.48 1.86
N GLY A 102 0.66 6.10 2.79
CA GLY A 102 0.24 7.50 2.72
C GLY A 102 1.33 8.55 2.97
N THR A 103 2.61 8.18 3.00
CA THR A 103 3.70 9.16 3.18
C THR A 103 3.95 9.96 1.90
N LYS A 104 4.37 11.21 2.06
CA LYS A 104 4.66 12.10 0.93
C LYS A 104 5.71 11.50 0.00
N GLU A 105 6.80 10.97 0.54
CA GLU A 105 7.88 10.39 -0.24
C GLU A 105 7.43 9.19 -1.09
N THR A 106 6.57 8.32 -0.54
CA THR A 106 5.99 7.18 -1.27
C THR A 106 5.08 7.66 -2.40
N ILE A 107 4.18 8.61 -2.13
CA ILE A 107 3.27 9.17 -3.13
C ILE A 107 4.04 9.88 -4.25
N GLU A 108 5.05 10.68 -3.91
CA GLU A 108 5.90 11.34 -4.89
C GLU A 108 6.66 10.32 -5.75
N PHE A 109 7.12 9.22 -5.18
CA PHE A 109 7.75 8.16 -5.93
C PHE A 109 6.78 7.53 -6.95
N LEU A 110 5.57 7.17 -6.52
CA LEU A 110 4.52 6.64 -7.40
C LEU A 110 4.19 7.61 -8.53
N ALA A 111 4.02 8.91 -8.21
CA ALA A 111 3.78 9.97 -9.18
C ALA A 111 4.93 10.10 -10.19
N ARG A 112 6.19 10.10 -9.73
CA ARG A 112 7.38 10.14 -10.61
C ARG A 112 7.47 8.94 -11.56
N ARG A 113 7.03 7.76 -11.13
CA ARG A 113 6.96 6.53 -11.94
C ARG A 113 5.76 6.53 -12.91
N ARG A 114 4.83 7.48 -12.78
CA ARG A 114 3.61 7.63 -13.59
C ARG A 114 2.66 6.44 -13.51
N VAL A 115 2.71 5.66 -12.43
CA VAL A 115 1.73 4.60 -12.16
C VAL A 115 0.43 5.23 -11.66
N SER A 116 -0.68 4.53 -11.86
CA SER A 116 -1.90 4.79 -11.09
C SER A 116 -1.67 4.29 -9.65
N TYR A 117 -2.25 4.94 -8.65
CA TYR A 117 -2.12 4.51 -7.27
C TYR A 117 -3.38 4.75 -6.45
N SER A 118 -3.59 3.89 -5.45
CA SER A 118 -4.63 4.01 -4.42
C SER A 118 -3.95 3.81 -3.07
N VAL A 119 -3.91 4.85 -2.25
CA VAL A 119 -3.28 4.80 -0.92
C VAL A 119 -4.26 5.24 0.14
N GLY A 120 -4.27 4.55 1.28
CA GLY A 120 -4.96 5.04 2.46
C GLY A 120 -4.20 6.20 3.09
N PHE A 121 -4.91 7.15 3.70
CA PHE A 121 -4.28 8.20 4.52
C PHE A 121 -5.11 8.41 5.79
N PRO A 122 -4.49 8.44 6.98
CA PRO A 122 -5.20 8.71 8.22
C PRO A 122 -5.71 10.15 8.24
N LEU A 123 -7.02 10.30 8.46
CA LEU A 123 -7.61 11.62 8.64
C LEU A 123 -7.25 12.17 10.03
N PRO A 124 -6.99 13.48 10.17
CA PRO A 124 -6.76 14.08 11.48
C PRO A 124 -7.92 13.83 12.47
N ASP A 125 -7.64 13.77 13.77
CA ASP A 125 -8.68 13.53 14.79
C ASP A 125 -9.80 14.59 14.80
N HIS A 126 -9.50 15.79 14.30
CA HIS A 126 -10.46 16.89 14.18
C HIS A 126 -11.25 16.89 12.85
N THR A 127 -11.12 15.83 12.06
CA THR A 127 -11.85 15.66 10.79
C THR A 127 -13.38 15.63 10.96
N PRO A 128 -13.95 15.02 12.02
CA PRO A 128 -15.39 15.11 12.27
C PRO A 128 -15.93 16.55 12.34
N GLN A 129 -15.16 17.46 12.96
CA GLN A 129 -15.48 18.88 13.07
C GLN A 129 -15.39 19.56 11.70
N ILE A 130 -14.38 19.21 10.89
CA ILE A 130 -14.22 19.73 9.52
C ILE A 130 -15.45 19.40 8.66
N HIS A 131 -15.92 18.15 8.62
CA HIS A 131 -17.14 17.90 7.83
C HIS A 131 -18.45 18.38 8.46
N GLY A 132 -18.45 18.82 9.73
CA GLY A 132 -19.58 19.57 10.29
C GLY A 132 -19.85 20.88 9.54
N HIS A 133 -18.81 21.48 8.94
CA HIS A 133 -18.89 22.72 8.17
C HIS A 133 -19.05 22.51 6.66
N HIS A 134 -18.97 21.28 6.16
CA HIS A 134 -19.07 20.99 4.74
C HIS A 134 -20.54 20.76 4.34
N PRO A 135 -21.09 21.50 3.36
CA PRO A 135 -22.47 21.30 2.94
C PRO A 135 -22.67 19.85 2.46
N ARG A 136 -23.69 19.15 2.98
CA ARG A 136 -24.02 17.75 2.61
C ARG A 136 -24.11 17.55 1.10
N SER A 137 -24.62 18.54 0.38
CA SER A 137 -24.77 18.54 -1.08
C SER A 137 -23.45 18.47 -1.86
N ARG A 138 -22.30 18.67 -1.20
CA ARG A 138 -20.96 18.61 -1.82
C ARG A 138 -20.18 17.33 -1.51
N LEU A 139 -20.73 16.45 -0.68
CA LEU A 139 -20.14 15.13 -0.41
C LEU A 139 -20.72 14.10 -1.38
N ASP A 140 -19.91 13.10 -1.75
CA ASP A 140 -20.41 11.96 -2.52
C ASP A 140 -21.53 11.24 -1.73
N PRO A 141 -22.63 10.80 -2.38
CA PRO A 141 -23.76 10.16 -1.71
C PRO A 141 -23.36 8.96 -0.83
N ARG A 142 -22.32 8.21 -1.19
CA ARG A 142 -21.85 7.04 -0.42
C ARG A 142 -21.18 7.44 0.89
N VAL A 143 -20.63 8.64 0.95
CA VAL A 143 -20.02 9.23 2.16
C VAL A 143 -21.11 9.81 3.07
N GLN A 144 -22.24 10.26 2.49
CA GLN A 144 -23.34 10.86 3.24
C GLN A 144 -24.06 9.85 4.18
N HIS A 145 -24.11 8.57 3.82
CA HIS A 145 -24.81 7.53 4.59
C HIS A 145 -24.03 6.96 5.80
N ARG A 146 -22.75 7.35 5.98
CA ARG A 146 -21.87 6.85 7.05
C ARG A 146 -21.65 7.86 8.19
N ARG A 147 -22.44 8.93 8.24
CA ARG A 147 -22.38 10.00 9.24
C ARG A 147 -23.57 9.98 10.17
#